data_AF-A0A518SD39-F1
#
_entry.id   AF-A0A518SD39-F1
#
_cell.length_a   1.000
_cell.length_b   1.000
_cell.length_c   1.000
_cell.angle_alpha   90.00
_cell.angle_beta   90.00
_cell.angle_gamma   90.00
#
_symmetry.space_group_name_H-M   'P 1'
#
loop_
_entity.id
_entity.type
_entity.pdbx_description
1 polymer ?
#
loop_
_entity_poly.entity_id
_entity_poly.type
_entity_poly.pdbx_seq_one_letter_code
_entity_poly.pdbx_strand_id
1 'polypeptide(L)'
;MSEFESDLDTARSLLDREGLDGFFVGVVDGEELDYVLSHEFEDAETTGMRALSLLAAHVESFSTQAGVPPEQVAEDVVRLLDAQPRED
;
A
#
# COMPACT_ATOMS: atom_id res chain seq x y z
N MET A 1 17.18 13.38 -14.21
CA MET A 1 16.12 12.90 -13.31
C MET A 1 16.22 11.40 -13.30
N SER A 2 16.30 10.79 -12.12
CA SER A 2 16.25 9.34 -11.98
C SER A 2 14.83 8.80 -12.25
N GLU A 3 14.71 7.50 -12.47
CA GLU A 3 13.40 6.83 -12.62
C GLU A 3 12.53 7.05 -11.38
N PHE A 4 13.12 6.92 -10.19
CA PHE A 4 12.46 7.21 -8.92
C PHE A 4 11.95 8.65 -8.82
N GLU A 5 12.74 9.64 -9.22
CA GLU A 5 12.31 11.04 -9.22
C GLU A 5 11.13 11.29 -10.18
N SER A 6 11.12 10.62 -11.34
CA SER A 6 10.03 10.69 -12.31
C SER A 6 8.73 10.06 -11.78
N ASP A 7 8.84 8.92 -11.11
CA ASP A 7 7.70 8.23 -10.51
C ASP A 7 7.12 9.02 -9.33
N LEU A 8 7.99 9.63 -8.52
CA LEU A 8 7.59 10.51 -7.42
C LEU A 8 6.84 11.75 -7.92
N ASP A 9 7.33 12.41 -8.96
CA ASP A 9 6.66 13.56 -9.55
C ASP A 9 5.32 13.18 -10.19
N THR A 10 5.24 11.99 -10.80
CA THR A 10 3.98 11.44 -11.32
C THR A 10 2.98 11.19 -10.18
N ALA A 11 3.42 10.58 -9.09
CA ALA A 11 2.58 10.33 -7.92
C ALA A 11 2.06 11.64 -7.31
N ARG A 12 2.91 12.66 -7.18
CA ARG A 12 2.49 14.00 -6.71
C ARG A 12 1.46 14.64 -7.63
N SER A 13 1.68 14.59 -8.95
CA SER A 13 0.71 15.11 -9.91
C SER A 13 -0.63 14.38 -9.85
N LEU A 14 -0.65 13.09 -9.50
CA LEU A 14 -1.88 12.33 -9.29
C LEU A 14 -2.60 12.76 -8.00
N LEU A 15 -1.88 13.11 -6.95
CA LEU A 15 -2.43 13.60 -5.68
C LEU A 15 -2.97 15.04 -5.76
N ASP A 16 -2.41 15.88 -6.62
CA ASP A 16 -2.88 17.24 -6.87
C ASP A 16 -4.19 17.32 -7.70
N ARG A 17 -4.73 16.17 -8.13
CA ARG A 17 -5.95 16.14 -8.94
C ARG A 17 -7.19 16.48 -8.11
N GLU A 18 -8.03 17.34 -8.67
CA GLU A 18 -9.37 17.57 -8.14
C GLU A 18 -10.25 16.31 -8.30
N GLY A 19 -11.12 16.06 -7.32
CA GLY A 19 -12.07 14.94 -7.35
C GLY A 19 -11.45 13.58 -7.00
N LEU A 20 -10.41 13.57 -6.17
CA LEU A 20 -9.93 12.34 -5.53
C LEU A 20 -10.82 12.01 -4.33
N ASP A 21 -11.45 10.84 -4.35
CA ASP A 21 -12.26 10.36 -3.21
C ASP A 21 -11.40 9.74 -2.10
N GLY A 22 -10.13 9.45 -2.38
CA GLY A 22 -9.17 8.91 -1.42
C GLY A 22 -7.91 8.38 -2.08
N PHE A 23 -6.89 8.14 -1.25
CA PHE A 23 -5.61 7.60 -1.67
C PHE A 23 -4.97 6.76 -0.57
N PHE A 24 -4.13 5.81 -0.99
CA PHE A 24 -3.24 5.03 -0.14
C PHE A 24 -1.81 5.37 -0.52
N VAL A 25 -1.02 5.83 0.44
CA VAL A 25 0.41 6.15 0.24
C VAL A 25 1.23 5.31 1.21
N GLY A 26 2.21 4.58 0.67
CA GLY A 26 3.25 3.92 1.44
C GLY A 26 4.61 4.56 1.16
N VAL A 27 5.42 4.76 2.19
CA VAL A 27 6.79 5.24 2.12
C VAL A 27 7.69 4.16 2.70
N VAL A 28 8.74 3.80 1.96
CA VAL A 28 9.75 2.85 2.42
C VAL A 28 11.00 3.64 2.81
N ASP A 29 11.45 3.52 4.05
CA ASP A 29 12.74 4.02 4.52
C ASP A 29 13.59 2.86 5.05
N GLY A 30 14.60 2.46 4.27
CA GLY A 30 15.39 1.26 4.56
C GLY A 30 14.53 -0.01 4.56
N GLU A 31 14.32 -0.59 5.75
CA GLU A 31 13.51 -1.80 5.99
C GLU A 31 12.12 -1.48 6.57
N GLU A 32 11.83 -0.20 6.83
CA GLU A 32 10.57 0.26 7.42
C GLU A 32 9.58 0.69 6.33
N LEU A 33 8.29 0.32 6.50
CA LEU A 33 7.19 0.74 5.64
C LEU A 33 6.17 1.52 6.47
N ASP A 34 6.14 2.83 6.27
CA ASP A 34 5.09 3.70 6.79
C ASP A 34 3.98 3.87 5.76
N TYR A 35 2.72 3.79 6.16
CA TYR A 35 1.61 4.02 5.25
C TYR A 35 0.52 4.88 5.87
N VAL A 36 -0.10 5.70 5.03
CA VAL A 36 -1.24 6.53 5.38
C VAL A 36 -2.37 6.27 4.41
N LEU A 37 -3.56 6.06 4.96
CA LEU A 37 -4.81 6.01 4.23
C LEU A 37 -5.60 7.29 4.57
N SER A 38 -5.99 8.04 3.54
CA SER A 38 -6.91 9.18 3.69
C SER A 38 -8.00 9.07 2.64
N HIS A 39 -9.25 9.27 3.06
CA HIS A 39 -10.41 9.17 2.19
C HIS A 39 -11.55 10.06 2.67
N GLU A 40 -12.40 10.47 1.73
CA GLU A 40 -13.66 11.15 2.00
C GLU A 40 -14.79 10.14 1.71
N PHE A 41 -15.27 9.43 2.73
CA PHE A 41 -16.39 8.49 2.58
C PHE A 41 -17.44 8.69 3.69
N GLU A 42 -18.71 8.63 3.30
CA GLU A 42 -19.86 8.77 4.19
C GLU A 42 -20.22 7.45 4.91
N ASP A 43 -19.69 6.29 4.47
CA ASP A 43 -20.03 4.94 4.98
C ASP A 43 -18.78 4.07 5.28
N ALA A 44 -18.71 3.54 6.49
CA ALA A 44 -17.62 2.70 7.01
C ALA A 44 -17.50 1.32 6.31
N GLU A 45 -18.61 0.73 5.85
CA GLU A 45 -18.60 -0.57 5.17
C GLU A 45 -17.94 -0.45 3.78
N THR A 46 -18.31 0.60 3.05
CA THR A 46 -17.72 0.91 1.73
C THR A 46 -16.24 1.24 1.86
N THR A 47 -15.87 1.96 2.92
CA THR A 47 -14.48 2.26 3.26
C THR A 47 -13.66 0.99 3.48
N GLY A 48 -14.16 0.08 4.32
CA GLY A 48 -13.48 -1.18 4.63
C GLY A 48 -13.28 -2.05 3.38
N MET A 49 -14.32 -2.19 2.55
CA MET A 49 -14.20 -2.95 1.29
C MET A 49 -13.21 -2.33 0.31
N ARG A 50 -13.16 -1.00 0.18
CA ARG A 50 -12.18 -0.32 -0.70
C ARG A 50 -10.75 -0.45 -0.18
N ALA A 51 -10.53 -0.31 1.12
CA ALA A 51 -9.22 -0.53 1.72
C ALA A 51 -8.74 -1.98 1.51
N LEU A 52 -9.63 -2.97 1.71
CA LEU A 52 -9.33 -4.37 1.42
C LEU A 52 -9.06 -4.62 -0.08
N SER A 53 -9.78 -3.93 -0.98
CA SER A 53 -9.54 -4.03 -2.42
C SER A 53 -8.17 -3.47 -2.82
N LEU A 54 -7.76 -2.35 -2.21
CA LEU A 54 -6.43 -1.76 -2.43
C LEU A 54 -5.32 -2.67 -1.90
N LEU A 55 -5.49 -3.22 -0.70
CA LEU A 55 -4.57 -4.21 -0.15
C LEU A 55 -4.46 -5.44 -1.07
N ALA A 56 -5.58 -5.97 -1.55
CA ALA A 56 -5.60 -7.10 -2.47
C ALA A 56 -4.88 -6.77 -3.79
N ALA A 57 -5.12 -5.59 -4.37
CA ALA A 57 -4.42 -5.14 -5.57
C ALA A 57 -2.90 -5.00 -5.34
N HIS A 58 -2.49 -4.56 -4.16
CA HIS A 58 -1.07 -4.47 -3.80
C HIS A 58 -0.43 -5.86 -3.69
N VAL A 59 -1.10 -6.81 -3.02
CA VAL A 59 -0.63 -8.21 -2.92
C VAL A 59 -0.50 -8.84 -4.30
N GLU A 60 -1.50 -8.69 -5.16
CA GLU A 60 -1.47 -9.17 -6.56
C GLU A 60 -0.29 -8.61 -7.37
N SER A 61 -0.02 -7.30 -7.24
CA SER A 61 1.12 -6.66 -7.91
C SER A 61 2.45 -7.24 -7.43
N PHE A 62 2.61 -7.40 -6.11
CA PHE A 62 3.83 -7.93 -5.51
C PHE A 62 4.05 -9.40 -5.89
N SER A 63 3.00 -10.22 -5.82
CA SER A 63 2.99 -11.62 -6.26
C SER A 63 3.42 -11.77 -7.70
N THR A 64 2.86 -10.95 -8.59
CA THR A 64 3.23 -10.95 -10.01
C THR A 64 4.72 -10.63 -10.20
N GLN A 65 5.22 -9.63 -9.49
CA GLN A 65 6.62 -9.21 -9.59
C GLN A 65 7.60 -10.23 -9.02
N ALA A 66 7.24 -10.87 -7.90
CA ALA A 66 8.07 -11.86 -7.21
C ALA A 66 7.92 -13.28 -7.80
N GLY A 67 6.94 -13.52 -8.68
CA GLY A 67 6.68 -14.83 -9.27
C GLY A 67 6.16 -15.86 -8.26
N VAL A 68 5.45 -15.40 -7.22
CA VAL A 68 4.91 -16.23 -6.13
C VAL A 68 3.40 -16.05 -6.01
N PRO A 69 2.66 -17.05 -5.53
CA PRO A 69 1.21 -16.92 -5.33
C PRO A 69 0.86 -15.88 -4.24
N PRO A 70 -0.29 -15.18 -4.35
CA PRO A 70 -0.79 -14.22 -3.37
C PRO A 70 -0.83 -14.73 -1.93
N GLU A 71 -1.19 -15.99 -1.74
CA GLU A 71 -1.27 -16.62 -0.42
C GLU A 71 0.10 -16.71 0.24
N GLN A 72 1.17 -16.92 -0.55
CA GLN A 72 2.53 -16.97 -0.03
C GLN A 72 3.00 -15.59 0.44
N VAL A 73 2.67 -14.52 -0.28
CA VAL A 73 2.96 -13.15 0.15
C VAL A 73 2.27 -12.85 1.48
N ALA A 74 1.00 -13.23 1.62
CA ALA A 74 0.26 -13.05 2.87
C ALA A 74 0.88 -13.84 4.04
N GLU A 75 1.26 -15.11 3.82
CA GLU A 75 1.94 -15.92 4.83
C GLU A 75 3.29 -15.34 5.25
N ASP A 76 4.09 -14.86 4.30
CA ASP A 76 5.40 -14.30 4.57
C ASP A 76 5.30 -12.98 5.32
N VAL A 77 4.31 -12.14 5.02
CA VAL A 77 4.01 -10.92 5.81
C VAL A 77 3.67 -11.28 7.25
N VAL A 78 2.82 -12.29 7.49
CA VAL A 78 2.49 -12.74 8.86
C VAL A 78 3.73 -13.24 9.60
N ARG A 79 4.57 -14.06 8.94
CA ARG A 79 5.83 -14.53 9.53
C ARG A 79 6.77 -13.38 9.88
N LEU A 80 6.83 -12.35 9.02
CA LEU A 80 7.68 -11.18 9.23
C LEU A 80 7.19 -10.36 10.43
N LEU A 81 5.89 -10.15 10.56
CA LEU A 81 5.27 -9.46 11.71
C LEU A 81 5.45 -10.23 13.03
N ASP A 82 5.37 -11.57 13.01
CA ASP A 82 5.62 -12.40 14.19
C ASP A 82 7.10 -12.45 14.58
N ALA A 83 8.01 -12.22 13.62
CA ALA A 83 9.45 -12.17 13.86
C ALA A 83 9.92 -10.81 14.41
N GLN A 84 9.11 -9.75 14.28
CA GLN A 84 9.41 -8.45 14.89
C GLN A 84 9.20 -8.55 16.41
N PRO A 85 10.17 -8.09 17.23
CA PRO A 85 9.97 -8.00 18.67
C PRO A 85 8.78 -7.08 18.94
N ARG A 86 7.79 -7.56 19.72
CA ARG A 86 6.71 -6.69 20.19
C ARG A 86 7.33 -5.64 21.10
N GLU A 87 7.28 -4.38 20.70
CA GLU A 87 7.65 -3.28 21.59
C GLU A 87 6.61 -3.23 22.73
N ASP A 88 7.09 -3.46 23.96
CA ASP A 88 6.31 -3.44 25.22
C ASP A 88 6.02 -2.00 25.70
#